data_AF-A0A1G2XSW3-F1
#
_entry.id   AF-A0A1G2XSW3-F1
#
_cell.length_a   1.000
_cell.length_b   1.000
_cell.length_c   1.000
_cell.angle_alpha   90.00
_cell.angle_beta   90.00
_cell.angle_gamma   90.00
#
_symmetry.space_group_name_H-M   'P 1'
#
loop_
_entity.id
_entity.type
_entity.pdbx_description
1 polymer ?
#
loop_
_entity_poly.entity_id
_entity_poly.type
_entity_poly.pdbx_seq_one_letter_code
_entity_poly.pdbx_strand_id
1 'polypeptide(L)'
;MRKRSCGVLLHITSLPSPYGVGDLGAGAYRFADFLAKAKQGFWQILPLNPTDPALGSSPYYSPSAFANNTMLINPDLIVQNGLLEKNDIESIPSLLNERVDYRNATPYKKKLFYKTYERFKENRSNNYGYEKFCLENSYWLEDYALFVVLKEHFHGQVWSEWPREIRDRKPESLQILKEQHQDRIGLEKFLQYVFYQQWTSFKKYCNNKGIQIIGDMPIYVCYDSADVWANPDLFKLNENKQPSFVAGVPPDYFSKTGQLWGNPVYQWKRLKETGYNWWIQRIKHNLNLFDMIRVDHFRGFVAYWEVASGEETAINGRWVEAPAEDFFTTLRKRFSHLPIIAEDLGIITDNVREIMRHFEFPGMKVL
;
A
#
# COMPACT_ATOMS: atom_id res chain seq x y z
N MET A 1 -3.89 -29.28 -12.70
CA MET A 1 -3.11 -29.70 -11.51
C MET A 1 -2.13 -28.60 -11.16
N ARG A 2 -2.31 -27.92 -10.01
CA ARG A 2 -1.38 -26.87 -9.54
C ARG A 2 -0.10 -27.55 -9.02
N LYS A 3 1.07 -27.13 -9.52
CA LYS A 3 2.39 -27.61 -9.09
C LYS A 3 2.53 -27.39 -7.57
N ARG A 4 2.93 -28.43 -6.81
CA ARG A 4 3.25 -28.28 -5.38
C ARG A 4 4.51 -27.41 -5.26
N SER A 5 4.44 -26.40 -4.40
CA SER A 5 5.50 -25.43 -4.18
C SER A 5 5.56 -25.05 -2.69
N CYS A 6 6.68 -24.46 -2.28
CA CYS A 6 6.90 -23.87 -0.97
C CYS A 6 7.51 -22.48 -1.12
N GLY A 7 7.48 -21.72 -0.02
CA GLY A 7 8.02 -20.37 0.02
C GLY A 7 8.29 -19.91 1.43
N VAL A 8 8.83 -18.70 1.55
CA VAL A 8 9.14 -18.05 2.83
C VAL A 8 8.38 -16.74 2.94
N LEU A 9 7.82 -16.46 4.12
CA LEU A 9 7.34 -15.14 4.51
C LEU A 9 8.49 -14.37 5.16
N LEU A 10 8.92 -13.28 4.54
CA LEU A 10 9.93 -12.37 5.10
C LEU A 10 9.74 -10.97 4.51
N HIS A 11 9.33 -9.98 5.28
CA HIS A 11 9.16 -8.64 4.73
C HIS A 11 10.51 -7.96 4.41
N ILE A 12 10.52 -7.02 3.47
CA ILE A 12 11.75 -6.36 3.00
C ILE A 12 12.46 -5.63 4.14
N THR A 13 11.72 -5.03 5.08
CA THR A 13 12.28 -4.31 6.23
C THR A 13 13.11 -5.21 7.16
N SER A 14 12.90 -6.53 7.14
CA SER A 14 13.61 -7.52 7.95
C SER A 14 14.94 -7.96 7.34
N LEU A 15 15.25 -7.53 6.10
CA LEU A 15 16.49 -7.87 5.44
C LEU A 15 17.67 -7.07 6.02
N PRO A 16 18.89 -7.64 6.06
CA PRO A 16 20.07 -6.91 6.50
C PRO A 16 20.40 -5.80 5.51
N SER A 17 20.46 -4.56 6.01
CA SER A 17 20.88 -3.36 5.28
C SER A 17 21.70 -2.47 6.21
N PRO A 18 22.77 -1.80 5.71
CA PRO A 18 23.52 -0.85 6.51
C PRO A 18 22.71 0.42 6.84
N TYR A 19 21.57 0.65 6.18
CA TYR A 19 20.80 1.89 6.30
C TYR A 19 19.66 1.83 7.34
N GLY A 20 19.79 0.96 8.35
CA GLY A 20 18.91 0.88 9.53
C GLY A 20 17.52 0.28 9.29
N VAL A 21 17.17 0.00 8.04
CA VAL A 21 15.97 -0.73 7.64
C VAL A 21 16.28 -1.53 6.38
N GLY A 22 15.80 -2.77 6.32
CA GLY A 22 15.93 -3.58 5.11
C GLY A 22 15.31 -2.87 3.89
N ASP A 23 15.98 -3.01 2.74
CA ASP A 23 15.67 -2.29 1.51
C ASP A 23 15.92 -3.17 0.28
N LEU A 24 15.67 -2.61 -0.91
CA LEU A 24 15.76 -3.30 -2.20
C LEU A 24 17.21 -3.47 -2.71
N GLY A 25 18.20 -3.35 -1.82
CA GLY A 25 19.63 -3.50 -2.14
C GLY A 25 20.15 -4.93 -1.99
N ALA A 26 21.45 -5.05 -1.72
CA ALA A 26 22.17 -6.32 -1.72
C ALA A 26 21.57 -7.39 -0.78
N GLY A 27 20.97 -7.00 0.35
CA GLY A 27 20.26 -7.92 1.24
C GLY A 27 19.12 -8.67 0.55
N ALA A 28 18.31 -7.96 -0.24
CA ALA A 28 17.18 -8.51 -0.97
C ALA A 28 17.62 -9.49 -2.07
N TYR A 29 18.63 -9.12 -2.87
CA TYR A 29 19.17 -9.98 -3.91
C TYR A 29 19.83 -11.24 -3.35
N ARG A 30 20.59 -11.13 -2.25
CA ARG A 30 21.16 -12.30 -1.55
C ARG A 30 20.08 -13.22 -1.01
N PHE A 31 18.97 -12.68 -0.50
CA PHE A 31 17.86 -13.50 -0.04
C PHE A 31 17.15 -14.22 -1.19
N ALA A 32 16.94 -13.55 -2.33
CA ALA A 32 16.44 -14.20 -3.55
C ALA A 32 17.37 -15.33 -4.04
N ASP A 33 18.69 -15.13 -4.00
CA ASP A 33 19.66 -16.19 -4.27
C ASP A 33 19.55 -17.36 -3.30
N PHE A 34 19.36 -17.09 -2.01
CA PHE A 34 19.14 -18.11 -0.99
C PHE A 34 17.87 -18.91 -1.27
N LEU A 35 16.75 -18.24 -1.54
CA LEU A 35 15.47 -18.89 -1.88
C LEU A 35 15.60 -19.80 -3.10
N ALA A 36 16.28 -19.33 -4.16
CA ALA A 36 16.52 -20.13 -5.35
C ALA A 36 17.37 -21.38 -5.06
N LYS A 37 18.46 -21.23 -4.29
CA LYS A 37 19.31 -22.36 -3.86
C LYS A 37 18.53 -23.35 -2.99
N ALA A 38 17.63 -22.85 -2.14
CA ALA A 38 16.75 -23.65 -1.30
C ALA A 38 15.50 -24.18 -2.04
N LYS A 39 15.39 -23.97 -3.36
CA LYS A 39 14.27 -24.40 -4.22
C LYS A 39 12.89 -23.89 -3.76
N GLN A 40 12.86 -22.72 -3.13
CA GLN A 40 11.63 -22.03 -2.78
C GLN A 40 11.06 -21.37 -4.04
N GLY A 41 9.78 -21.61 -4.31
CA GLY A 41 9.08 -21.04 -5.47
C GLY A 41 8.34 -19.74 -5.17
N PHE A 42 8.13 -19.43 -3.89
CA PHE A 42 7.41 -18.23 -3.45
C PHE A 42 8.19 -17.44 -2.41
N TRP A 43 8.02 -16.12 -2.47
CA TRP A 43 8.39 -15.21 -1.40
C TRP A 43 7.20 -14.33 -1.06
N GLN A 44 6.65 -14.51 0.14
CA GLN A 44 5.57 -13.69 0.63
C GLN A 44 6.10 -12.48 1.41
N ILE A 45 5.48 -11.33 1.19
CA ILE A 45 5.77 -10.07 1.87
C ILE A 45 4.49 -9.44 2.39
N LEU A 46 4.62 -8.60 3.41
CA LEU A 46 3.57 -7.70 3.89
C LEU A 46 3.33 -6.54 2.89
N PRO A 47 2.29 -5.71 3.06
CA PRO A 47 2.03 -4.57 2.18
C PRO A 47 3.27 -3.67 2.02
N LEU A 48 3.49 -3.16 0.81
CA LEU A 48 4.61 -2.26 0.51
C LEU A 48 4.25 -0.79 0.74
N ASN A 49 3.06 -0.49 1.25
CA ASN A 49 2.57 0.88 1.36
C ASN A 49 3.35 1.71 2.41
N PRO A 50 3.39 3.05 2.29
CA PRO A 50 4.05 3.92 3.26
C PRO A 50 3.55 3.68 4.68
N THR A 51 4.45 3.80 5.64
CA THR A 51 4.18 3.58 7.06
C THR A 51 4.59 4.80 7.87
N ASP A 52 3.89 5.07 8.97
CA ASP A 52 4.22 6.16 9.88
C ASP A 52 4.76 5.62 11.23
N PRO A 53 5.99 5.97 11.65
CA PRO A 53 6.51 5.66 12.97
C PRO A 53 5.61 6.13 14.13
N ALA A 54 4.90 7.25 13.99
CA ALA A 54 3.96 7.72 15.00
C ALA A 54 2.76 6.77 15.20
N LEU A 55 2.50 5.92 14.20
CA LEU A 55 1.41 4.94 14.19
C LEU A 55 1.94 3.50 14.22
N GLY A 56 3.12 3.31 14.81
CA GLY A 56 3.73 1.99 15.02
C GLY A 56 4.34 1.37 13.76
N SER A 57 4.49 2.12 12.68
CA SER A 57 5.02 1.65 11.39
C SER A 57 4.30 0.43 10.82
N SER A 58 2.99 0.27 11.07
CA SER A 58 2.22 -0.86 10.58
C SER A 58 2.05 -0.79 9.05
N PRO A 59 2.44 -1.82 8.28
CA PRO A 59 2.17 -1.90 6.84
C PRO A 59 0.68 -1.92 6.48
N TYR A 60 -0.19 -2.26 7.44
CA TYR A 60 -1.64 -2.29 7.27
C TYR A 60 -2.30 -0.94 7.59
N TYR A 61 -1.51 0.04 8.05
CA TYR A 61 -1.97 1.39 8.31
C TYR A 61 -1.19 2.38 7.45
N SER A 62 -1.75 2.75 6.31
CA SER A 62 -1.04 3.56 5.31
C SER A 62 -1.87 4.77 4.83
N PRO A 63 -1.22 5.91 4.54
CA PRO A 63 -1.87 7.07 3.91
C PRO A 63 -2.18 6.84 2.42
N SER A 64 -1.85 5.68 1.84
CA SER A 64 -2.23 5.34 0.47
C SER A 64 -2.34 3.83 0.24
N ALA A 65 -3.34 3.42 -0.53
CA ALA A 65 -3.50 2.05 -1.01
C ALA A 65 -2.61 1.72 -2.23
N PHE A 66 -1.96 2.73 -2.80
CA PHE A 66 -1.20 2.64 -4.06
C PHE A 66 0.27 3.04 -3.91
N ALA A 67 0.57 4.07 -3.10
CA ALA A 67 1.96 4.47 -2.91
C ALA A 67 2.76 3.36 -2.26
N ASN A 68 4.08 3.43 -2.42
CA ASN A 68 5.03 2.49 -1.88
C ASN A 68 5.97 3.17 -0.87
N ASN A 69 6.45 2.40 0.09
CA ASN A 69 7.27 2.85 1.20
C ASN A 69 8.68 3.23 0.72
N THR A 70 8.95 4.53 0.70
CA THR A 70 10.23 5.09 0.26
C THR A 70 11.39 4.68 1.16
N MET A 71 11.13 4.22 2.39
CA MET A 71 12.17 3.67 3.26
C MET A 71 12.80 2.39 2.72
N LEU A 72 12.15 1.70 1.78
CA LEU A 72 12.67 0.50 1.12
C LEU A 72 13.58 0.83 -0.07
N ILE A 73 13.71 2.10 -0.44
CA ILE A 73 14.67 2.54 -1.46
C ILE A 73 16.08 2.35 -0.91
N ASN A 74 16.94 1.69 -1.70
CA ASN A 74 18.33 1.47 -1.37
C ASN A 74 19.22 2.60 -1.94
N PRO A 75 19.99 3.31 -1.10
CA PRO A 75 20.94 4.35 -1.54
C PRO A 75 22.06 3.88 -2.47
N ASP A 76 22.62 2.67 -2.30
CA ASP A 76 23.68 2.16 -3.19
C ASP A 76 23.20 2.07 -4.64
N LEU A 77 21.95 1.65 -4.86
CA LEU A 77 21.35 1.62 -6.20
C LEU A 77 21.16 3.02 -6.81
N ILE A 78 21.01 4.06 -5.98
CA ILE A 78 21.01 5.45 -6.42
C ILE A 78 22.43 5.92 -6.75
N VAL A 79 23.45 5.43 -6.04
CA VAL A 79 24.84 5.68 -6.44
C VAL A 79 25.14 5.03 -7.79
N GLN A 80 24.69 3.79 -8.00
CA GLN A 80 24.89 3.07 -9.26
C GLN A 80 24.22 3.72 -10.47
N ASN A 81 23.11 4.44 -10.26
CA ASN A 81 22.43 5.16 -11.34
C ASN A 81 22.96 6.59 -11.56
N GLY A 82 23.99 7.01 -10.80
CA GLY A 82 24.66 8.29 -10.96
C GLY A 82 23.94 9.48 -10.35
N LEU A 83 22.84 9.30 -9.62
CA LEU A 83 22.15 10.41 -8.93
C LEU A 83 22.74 10.68 -7.53
N LEU A 84 23.44 9.71 -6.95
CA LEU A 84 24.28 9.90 -5.76
C LEU A 84 25.75 9.57 -6.05
N GLU A 85 26.66 10.19 -5.29
CA GLU A 85 28.08 9.84 -5.26
C GLU A 85 28.36 8.96 -4.05
N LYS A 86 29.44 8.17 -4.08
CA LYS A 86 29.82 7.33 -2.92
C LYS A 86 29.99 8.14 -1.64
N ASN A 87 30.60 9.33 -1.75
CA ASN A 87 30.82 10.22 -0.61
C ASN A 87 29.51 10.71 0.04
N ASP A 88 28.38 10.66 -0.68
CA ASP A 88 27.08 11.06 -0.13
C ASP A 88 26.56 10.06 0.91
N ILE A 89 26.99 8.79 0.82
CA ILE A 89 26.53 7.70 1.68
C ILE A 89 27.55 7.28 2.74
N GLU A 90 28.74 7.89 2.82
CA GLU A 90 29.83 7.44 3.71
C GLU A 90 29.53 7.60 5.21
N SER A 91 28.77 8.63 5.59
CA SER A 91 28.42 8.88 7.00
C SER A 91 27.14 8.16 7.42
N ILE A 92 27.10 6.84 7.21
CA ILE A 92 26.01 6.01 7.72
C ILE A 92 26.03 6.09 9.26
N PRO A 93 24.95 6.54 9.92
CA PRO A 93 24.88 6.50 11.38
C PRO A 93 25.15 5.07 11.87
N SER A 94 25.66 4.92 13.10
CA SER A 94 25.72 3.59 13.73
C SER A 94 24.28 3.13 13.99
N LEU A 95 23.72 2.40 13.04
CA LEU A 95 22.35 1.90 13.08
C LEU A 95 22.38 0.49 13.67
N LEU A 96 21.45 0.21 14.58
CA LEU A 96 21.35 -1.11 15.20
C LEU A 96 21.07 -2.16 14.11
N ASN A 97 21.94 -3.16 13.96
CA ASN A 97 21.81 -4.18 12.91
C ASN A 97 20.81 -5.30 13.26
N GLU A 98 20.28 -5.34 14.48
CA GLU A 98 19.40 -6.43 14.96
C GLU A 98 17.90 -6.10 14.85
N ARG A 99 17.55 -4.80 14.80
CA ARG A 99 16.17 -4.31 14.72
C ARG A 99 16.11 -3.08 13.84
N VAL A 100 14.96 -2.86 13.21
CA VAL A 100 14.73 -1.66 12.40
C VAL A 100 14.84 -0.41 13.28
N ASP A 101 15.64 0.56 12.84
CA ASP A 101 15.83 1.86 13.48
C ASP A 101 15.22 2.98 12.62
N TYR A 102 13.89 3.06 12.62
CA TYR A 102 13.16 4.10 11.88
C TYR A 102 13.56 5.52 12.30
N ARG A 103 13.92 5.71 13.58
CA ARG A 103 14.25 7.02 14.15
C ARG A 103 15.47 7.62 13.47
N ASN A 104 16.51 6.83 13.27
CA ASN A 104 17.75 7.29 12.65
C ASN A 104 17.76 7.08 11.13
N ALA A 105 17.13 6.02 10.61
CA ALA A 105 17.06 5.75 9.17
C ALA A 105 16.26 6.81 8.41
N THR A 106 15.13 7.28 8.96
CA THR A 106 14.24 8.24 8.29
C THR A 106 14.92 9.58 7.96
N PRO A 107 15.50 10.32 8.92
CA PRO A 107 16.15 11.59 8.62
C PRO A 107 17.36 11.42 7.69
N TYR A 108 18.12 10.32 7.86
CA TYR A 108 19.24 10.00 7.00
C TYR A 108 18.81 9.79 5.54
N LYS A 109 17.84 8.89 5.29
CA LYS A 109 17.34 8.64 3.93
C LYS A 109 16.65 9.87 3.34
N LYS A 110 15.89 10.64 4.13
CA LYS A 110 15.30 11.91 3.67
C LYS A 110 16.35 12.89 3.16
N LYS A 111 17.47 13.07 3.87
CA LYS A 111 18.59 13.93 3.40
C LYS A 111 19.12 13.48 2.04
N LEU A 112 19.31 12.17 1.85
CA LEU A 112 19.75 11.60 0.57
C LEU A 112 18.72 11.81 -0.54
N PHE A 113 17.44 11.65 -0.23
CA PHE A 113 16.34 11.83 -1.17
C PHE A 113 16.23 13.26 -1.68
N TYR A 114 16.36 14.27 -0.82
CA TYR A 114 16.45 15.67 -1.25
C TYR A 114 17.61 15.89 -2.21
N LYS A 115 18.82 15.43 -1.84
CA LYS A 115 20.01 15.57 -2.69
C LYS A 115 19.85 14.88 -4.05
N THR A 116 19.28 13.68 -4.04
CA THR A 116 19.00 12.89 -5.25
C THR A 116 18.03 13.64 -6.16
N TYR A 117 16.98 14.24 -5.60
CA TYR A 117 15.99 14.98 -6.36
C TYR A 117 16.55 16.28 -6.95
N GLU A 118 17.39 17.03 -6.22
CA GLU A 118 18.04 18.22 -6.77
C GLU A 118 18.87 17.88 -8.02
N ARG A 119 19.70 16.84 -7.97
CA ARG A 119 20.47 16.36 -9.14
C ARG A 119 19.58 15.83 -10.26
N PHE A 120 18.47 15.18 -9.92
CA PHE A 120 17.49 14.74 -10.90
C PHE A 120 16.84 15.92 -11.63
N LYS A 121 16.50 17.01 -10.92
CA LYS A 121 15.89 18.22 -11.52
C LYS A 121 16.76 18.81 -12.62
N GLU A 122 18.07 18.84 -12.44
CA GLU A 122 19.03 19.36 -13.42
C GLU A 122 18.96 18.63 -14.78
N ASN A 123 18.55 17.35 -14.79
CA ASN A 123 18.49 16.50 -15.99
C ASN A 123 17.07 15.99 -16.31
N ARG A 124 16.05 16.57 -15.66
CA ARG A 124 14.67 16.04 -15.68
C ARG A 124 14.06 15.98 -17.08
N SER A 125 14.30 16.99 -17.91
CA SER A 125 13.72 17.11 -19.26
C SER A 125 14.11 15.98 -20.21
N ASN A 126 15.13 15.19 -19.87
CA ASN A 126 15.60 14.06 -20.68
C ASN A 126 15.15 12.70 -20.12
N ASN A 127 14.33 12.66 -19.06
CA ASN A 127 13.92 11.41 -18.41
C ASN A 127 12.53 10.93 -18.86
N TYR A 128 12.45 10.37 -20.06
CA TYR A 128 11.22 9.77 -20.61
C TYR A 128 10.60 8.70 -19.69
N GLY A 129 11.43 7.95 -18.96
CA GLY A 129 10.95 6.94 -18.01
C GLY A 129 10.14 7.53 -16.86
N TYR A 130 10.58 8.66 -16.31
CA TYR A 130 9.88 9.37 -15.24
C TYR A 130 8.53 9.95 -15.72
N GLU A 131 8.52 10.59 -16.89
CA GLU A 131 7.30 11.16 -17.47
C GLU A 131 6.27 10.07 -17.77
N LYS A 132 6.71 8.97 -18.37
CA LYS A 132 5.88 7.79 -18.61
C LYS A 132 5.32 7.23 -17.31
N PHE A 133 6.16 7.06 -16.28
CA PHE A 133 5.71 6.60 -14.97
C PHE A 133 4.62 7.51 -14.40
N CYS A 134 4.83 8.84 -14.45
CA CYS A 134 3.86 9.80 -13.95
C CYS A 134 2.53 9.72 -14.71
N LEU A 135 2.58 9.62 -16.04
CA LEU A 135 1.38 9.51 -16.88
C LEU A 135 0.59 8.22 -16.57
N GLU A 136 1.28 7.07 -16.55
CA GLU A 136 0.67 5.75 -16.30
C GLU A 136 0.09 5.63 -14.88
N ASN A 137 0.60 6.40 -13.92
CA ASN A 137 0.20 6.38 -12.52
C ASN A 137 -0.58 7.61 -12.07
N SER A 138 -0.96 8.50 -13.00
CA SER A 138 -1.63 9.77 -12.71
C SER A 138 -2.94 9.62 -11.92
N TYR A 139 -3.63 8.48 -12.06
CA TYR A 139 -4.87 8.16 -11.35
C TYR A 139 -4.74 8.03 -9.81
N TRP A 140 -3.51 7.92 -9.28
CA TRP A 140 -3.26 7.87 -7.83
C TRP A 140 -2.09 8.76 -7.41
N LEU A 141 -1.08 8.89 -8.26
CA LEU A 141 0.20 9.51 -7.91
C LEU A 141 0.07 11.02 -7.63
N GLU A 142 -0.74 11.73 -8.43
CA GLU A 142 -0.94 13.18 -8.25
C GLU A 142 -1.65 13.47 -6.92
N ASP A 143 -2.69 12.69 -6.61
CA ASP A 143 -3.44 12.85 -5.37
C ASP A 143 -2.62 12.44 -4.15
N TYR A 144 -1.85 11.36 -4.23
CA TYR A 144 -0.95 10.94 -3.16
C TYR A 144 0.12 12.02 -2.88
N ALA A 145 0.82 12.48 -3.92
CA ALA A 145 1.89 13.45 -3.75
C ALA A 145 1.34 14.76 -3.15
N LEU A 146 0.20 15.25 -3.66
CA LEU A 146 -0.44 16.42 -3.10
C LEU A 146 -0.90 16.18 -1.65
N PHE A 147 -1.51 15.04 -1.35
CA PHE A 147 -1.96 14.72 0.02
C PHE A 147 -0.81 14.76 1.02
N VAL A 148 0.33 14.14 0.72
CA VAL A 148 1.51 14.15 1.60
C VAL A 148 1.99 15.58 1.87
N VAL A 149 2.06 16.41 0.83
CA VAL A 149 2.48 17.81 0.94
C VAL A 149 1.49 18.64 1.75
N LEU A 150 0.20 18.46 1.52
CA LEU A 150 -0.84 19.16 2.28
C LEU A 150 -0.85 18.71 3.74
N LYS A 151 -0.61 17.42 4.00
CA LYS A 151 -0.45 16.90 5.35
C LYS A 151 0.71 17.58 6.08
N GLU A 152 1.85 17.77 5.42
CA GLU A 152 2.98 18.54 5.97
C GLU A 152 2.61 20.02 6.17
N HIS A 153 1.96 20.64 5.18
CA HIS A 153 1.55 22.05 5.20
C HIS A 153 0.57 22.36 6.34
N PHE A 154 -0.37 21.47 6.62
CA PHE A 154 -1.33 21.57 7.72
C PHE A 154 -0.85 20.84 8.99
N HIS A 155 0.47 20.74 9.20
CA HIS A 155 1.08 20.26 10.44
C HIS A 155 0.60 18.88 10.93
N GLY A 156 0.29 17.98 10.00
CA GLY A 156 -0.18 16.63 10.30
C GLY A 156 -1.66 16.53 10.68
N GLN A 157 -2.47 17.59 10.52
CA GLN A 157 -3.92 17.53 10.74
C GLN A 157 -4.60 16.55 9.79
N VAL A 158 -5.61 15.83 10.28
CA VAL A 158 -6.41 14.90 9.47
C VAL A 158 -7.12 15.67 8.37
N TRP A 159 -7.22 15.10 7.16
CA TRP A 159 -7.69 15.86 5.99
C TRP A 159 -9.12 16.43 6.13
N SER A 160 -9.96 15.84 6.98
CA SER A 160 -11.29 16.39 7.26
C SER A 160 -11.30 17.68 8.06
N GLU A 161 -10.18 18.00 8.71
CA GLU A 161 -9.96 19.23 9.49
C GLU A 161 -9.29 20.33 8.67
N TRP A 162 -8.84 20.03 7.44
CA TRP A 162 -8.31 21.04 6.54
C TRP A 162 -9.39 22.06 6.15
N PRO A 163 -8.98 23.26 5.68
CA PRO A 163 -9.92 24.25 5.17
C PRO A 163 -10.89 23.63 4.17
N ARG A 164 -12.17 24.04 4.23
CA ARG A 164 -13.26 23.38 3.51
C ARG A 164 -12.99 23.27 2.02
N GLU A 165 -12.41 24.28 1.43
CA GLU A 165 -12.02 24.35 0.03
C GLU A 165 -10.94 23.31 -0.35
N ILE A 166 -10.09 22.91 0.58
CA ILE A 166 -9.06 21.88 0.37
C ILE A 166 -9.63 20.49 0.68
N ARG A 167 -10.37 20.35 1.79
CA ARG A 167 -11.09 19.12 2.16
C ARG A 167 -12.05 18.67 1.07
N ASP A 168 -12.84 19.61 0.53
CA ASP A 168 -13.81 19.37 -0.54
C ASP A 168 -13.20 19.53 -1.94
N ARG A 169 -11.87 19.65 -2.03
CA ARG A 169 -11.07 19.59 -3.26
C ARG A 169 -11.51 20.58 -4.34
N LYS A 170 -11.73 21.84 -3.97
CA LYS A 170 -12.05 22.93 -4.90
C LYS A 170 -10.88 23.15 -5.86
N PRO A 171 -11.08 23.04 -7.20
CA PRO A 171 -9.99 23.06 -8.16
C PRO A 171 -9.06 24.27 -8.05
N GLU A 172 -9.62 25.47 -7.88
CA GLU A 172 -8.86 26.73 -7.77
C GLU A 172 -7.95 26.74 -6.53
N SER A 173 -8.50 26.37 -5.37
CA SER A 173 -7.74 26.33 -4.11
C SER A 173 -6.64 25.27 -4.13
N LEU A 174 -6.91 24.11 -4.74
CA LEU A 174 -5.88 23.08 -4.93
C LEU A 174 -4.81 23.53 -5.91
N GLN A 175 -5.16 24.27 -6.96
CA GLN A 175 -4.20 24.75 -7.95
C GLN A 175 -3.19 25.72 -7.33
N ILE A 176 -3.64 26.64 -6.48
CA ILE A 176 -2.77 27.57 -5.74
C ILE A 176 -1.74 26.79 -4.91
N LEU A 177 -2.18 25.79 -4.14
CA LEU A 177 -1.28 25.00 -3.31
C LEU A 177 -0.35 24.10 -4.14
N LYS A 178 -0.82 23.59 -5.29
CA LYS A 178 0.02 22.84 -6.23
C LYS A 178 1.16 23.69 -6.78
N GLU A 179 0.89 24.94 -7.14
CA GLU A 179 1.90 25.88 -7.62
C GLU A 179 2.88 26.26 -6.51
N GLN A 180 2.36 26.58 -5.31
CA GLN A 180 3.17 26.92 -4.15
C GLN A 180 4.14 25.81 -3.75
N HIS A 181 3.72 24.54 -3.87
CA HIS A 181 4.49 23.38 -3.40
C HIS A 181 4.97 22.46 -4.53
N GLN A 182 5.10 22.98 -5.76
CA GLN A 182 5.41 22.20 -6.95
C GLN A 182 6.67 21.33 -6.79
N ASP A 183 7.73 21.87 -6.17
CA ASP A 183 8.98 21.16 -5.95
C ASP A 183 8.84 20.00 -4.96
N ARG A 184 8.10 20.21 -3.87
CA ARG A 184 7.86 19.17 -2.86
C ARG A 184 6.97 18.04 -3.41
N ILE A 185 5.95 18.39 -4.19
CA ILE A 185 5.10 17.42 -4.92
C ILE A 185 5.97 16.64 -5.91
N GLY A 186 6.83 17.33 -6.66
CA GLY A 186 7.77 16.70 -7.59
C GLY A 186 8.71 15.71 -6.90
N LEU A 187 9.22 16.03 -5.71
CA LEU A 187 10.02 15.11 -4.90
C LEU A 187 9.23 13.83 -4.55
N GLU A 188 8.00 13.94 -4.06
CA GLU A 188 7.18 12.76 -3.73
C GLU A 188 6.95 11.85 -4.95
N LYS A 189 6.63 12.45 -6.10
CA LYS A 189 6.46 11.71 -7.37
C LYS A 189 7.74 11.03 -7.80
N PHE A 190 8.86 11.73 -7.69
CA PHE A 190 10.18 11.20 -8.02
C PHE A 190 10.56 10.02 -7.12
N LEU A 191 10.28 10.06 -5.81
CA LEU A 191 10.60 8.93 -4.93
C LEU A 191 9.76 7.69 -5.25
N GLN A 192 8.49 7.86 -5.61
CA GLN A 192 7.68 6.74 -6.10
C GLN A 192 8.24 6.14 -7.40
N TYR A 193 8.78 6.97 -8.30
CA TYR A 193 9.47 6.51 -9.50
C TYR A 193 10.75 5.74 -9.18
N VAL A 194 11.60 6.25 -8.29
CA VAL A 194 12.83 5.57 -7.86
C VAL A 194 12.50 4.21 -7.23
N PHE A 195 11.50 4.16 -6.35
CA PHE A 195 11.01 2.91 -5.80
C PHE A 195 10.57 1.95 -6.91
N TYR A 196 9.75 2.42 -7.85
CA TYR A 196 9.24 1.61 -8.96
C TYR A 196 10.36 1.00 -9.80
N GLN A 197 11.42 1.75 -10.08
CA GLN A 197 12.58 1.24 -10.82
C GLN A 197 13.32 0.13 -10.06
N GLN A 198 13.58 0.34 -8.76
CA GLN A 198 14.25 -0.65 -7.92
C GLN A 198 13.40 -1.90 -7.76
N TRP A 199 12.11 -1.75 -7.47
CA TRP A 199 11.16 -2.85 -7.31
C TRP A 199 11.00 -3.67 -8.60
N THR A 200 10.82 -3.01 -9.74
CA THR A 200 10.64 -3.70 -11.03
C THR A 200 11.87 -4.52 -11.40
N SER A 201 13.06 -3.96 -11.20
CA SER A 201 14.32 -4.68 -11.44
C SER A 201 14.46 -5.89 -10.52
N PHE A 202 14.09 -5.72 -9.25
CA PHE A 202 14.15 -6.76 -8.24
C PHE A 202 13.14 -7.89 -8.47
N LYS A 203 11.87 -7.57 -8.74
CA LYS A 203 10.83 -8.54 -9.08
C LYS A 203 11.24 -9.35 -10.31
N LYS A 204 11.77 -8.68 -11.34
CA LYS A 204 12.30 -9.36 -12.54
C LYS A 204 13.42 -10.34 -12.20
N TYR A 205 14.34 -9.95 -11.30
CA TYR A 205 15.41 -10.82 -10.83
C TYR A 205 14.87 -12.07 -10.11
N CYS A 206 13.88 -11.90 -9.22
CA CYS A 206 13.21 -13.02 -8.54
C CYS A 206 12.51 -13.95 -9.54
N ASN A 207 11.73 -13.39 -10.46
CA ASN A 207 10.98 -14.14 -11.46
C ASN A 207 11.91 -14.93 -12.40
N ASN A 208 13.05 -14.35 -12.80
CA ASN A 208 14.07 -15.05 -13.61
C ASN A 208 14.69 -16.25 -12.87
N LYS A 209 14.64 -16.28 -11.55
CA LYS A 209 15.06 -17.42 -10.71
C LYS A 209 13.91 -18.39 -10.41
N GLY A 210 12.73 -18.17 -10.97
CA GLY A 210 11.54 -18.98 -10.71
C GLY A 210 10.91 -18.73 -9.33
N ILE A 211 11.21 -17.58 -8.69
CA ILE A 211 10.60 -17.17 -7.42
C ILE A 211 9.51 -16.16 -7.75
N GLN A 212 8.27 -16.47 -7.38
CA GLN A 212 7.13 -15.57 -7.51
C GLN A 212 6.89 -14.82 -6.20
N ILE A 213 6.57 -13.52 -6.28
CA ILE A 213 6.30 -12.67 -5.12
C ILE A 213 4.80 -12.70 -4.81
N ILE A 214 4.48 -13.07 -3.57
CA ILE A 214 3.12 -12.97 -3.01
C ILE A 214 3.07 -11.66 -2.21
N GLY A 215 2.35 -10.69 -2.74
CA GLY A 215 2.03 -9.45 -2.02
C GLY A 215 0.84 -9.62 -1.10
N ASP A 216 0.49 -8.54 -0.41
CA ASP A 216 -0.56 -8.50 0.57
C ASP A 216 -1.29 -7.16 0.49
N MET A 217 -2.61 -7.21 0.51
CA MET A 217 -3.48 -6.06 0.31
C MET A 217 -4.58 -6.05 1.39
N PRO A 218 -4.54 -5.07 2.32
CA PRO A 218 -5.61 -4.85 3.29
C PRO A 218 -6.94 -4.60 2.57
N ILE A 219 -8.07 -5.18 3.01
CA ILE A 219 -9.37 -4.87 2.37
C ILE A 219 -9.69 -3.38 2.50
N TYR A 220 -9.53 -2.80 3.69
CA TYR A 220 -9.82 -1.40 3.96
C TYR A 220 -8.59 -0.50 3.75
N VAL A 221 -8.86 0.80 3.63
CA VAL A 221 -7.84 1.86 3.62
C VAL A 221 -7.98 2.70 4.89
N CYS A 222 -6.93 3.43 5.28
CA CYS A 222 -7.03 4.34 6.41
C CYS A 222 -7.95 5.51 6.10
N TYR A 223 -8.65 6.03 7.12
CA TYR A 223 -9.48 7.23 6.96
C TYR A 223 -8.63 8.42 6.51
N ASP A 224 -7.50 8.63 7.18
CA ASP A 224 -6.59 9.71 6.88
C ASP A 224 -5.60 9.32 5.78
N SER A 225 -6.13 9.20 4.56
CA SER A 225 -5.39 8.76 3.38
C SER A 225 -5.74 9.58 2.15
N ALA A 226 -4.83 9.58 1.18
CA ALA A 226 -5.08 10.13 -0.14
C ALA A 226 -6.27 9.46 -0.83
N ASP A 227 -6.50 8.17 -0.58
CA ASP A 227 -7.58 7.40 -1.20
C ASP A 227 -8.96 7.91 -0.80
N VAL A 228 -9.16 8.14 0.52
CA VAL A 228 -10.44 8.61 1.05
C VAL A 228 -10.63 10.09 0.74
N TRP A 229 -9.58 10.91 0.89
CA TRP A 229 -9.64 12.33 0.56
C TRP A 229 -9.98 12.56 -0.92
N ALA A 230 -9.36 11.83 -1.84
CA ALA A 230 -9.60 11.98 -3.27
C ALA A 230 -10.90 11.34 -3.77
N ASN A 231 -11.44 10.35 -3.04
CA ASN A 231 -12.62 9.58 -3.46
C ASN A 231 -13.67 9.46 -2.33
N PRO A 232 -14.12 10.57 -1.72
CA PRO A 232 -14.92 10.53 -0.50
C PRO A 232 -16.30 9.88 -0.68
N ASP A 233 -16.84 9.86 -1.90
CA ASP A 233 -18.13 9.25 -2.24
C ASP A 233 -18.08 7.71 -2.27
N LEU A 234 -16.88 7.11 -2.35
CA LEU A 234 -16.70 5.66 -2.30
C LEU A 234 -16.78 5.08 -0.87
N PHE A 235 -16.90 5.95 0.14
CA PHE A 235 -16.91 5.59 1.56
C PHE A 235 -18.17 6.13 2.24
N LYS A 236 -18.59 5.50 3.33
CA LYS A 236 -19.72 5.98 4.14
C LYS A 236 -19.30 7.14 5.04
N LEU A 237 -19.22 8.33 4.46
CA LEU A 237 -18.89 9.58 5.17
C LEU A 237 -20.13 10.46 5.35
N ASN A 238 -20.17 11.23 6.43
CA ASN A 238 -21.19 12.26 6.67
C ASN A 238 -20.88 13.55 5.88
N GLU A 239 -21.73 14.58 6.02
CA GLU A 239 -21.57 15.87 5.33
C GLU A 239 -20.26 16.59 5.67
N ASN A 240 -19.74 16.37 6.87
CA ASN A 240 -18.45 16.90 7.35
C ASN A 240 -17.26 16.03 6.94
N LYS A 241 -17.48 15.03 6.07
CA LYS A 241 -16.49 14.08 5.57
C LYS A 241 -15.91 13.13 6.62
N GLN A 242 -16.54 13.02 7.79
CA GLN A 242 -16.16 12.05 8.83
C GLN A 242 -16.85 10.71 8.60
N PRO A 243 -16.26 9.57 9.02
CA PRO A 243 -16.89 8.26 8.88
C PRO A 243 -18.22 8.22 9.64
N SER A 244 -19.29 7.82 8.97
CA SER A 244 -20.57 7.51 9.62
C SER A 244 -20.52 6.13 10.28
N PHE A 245 -19.79 5.21 9.65
CA PHE A 245 -19.55 3.86 10.13
C PHE A 245 -18.08 3.50 9.94
N VAL A 246 -17.56 2.70 10.86
CA VAL A 246 -16.19 2.19 10.84
C VAL A 246 -16.18 0.68 10.80
N ALA A 247 -15.08 0.13 10.29
CA ALA A 247 -14.84 -1.29 10.18
C ALA A 247 -14.43 -1.91 11.51
N GLY A 248 -14.73 -3.19 11.65
CA GLY A 248 -14.27 -4.03 12.74
C GLY A 248 -14.64 -5.48 12.51
N VAL A 249 -14.59 -6.26 13.59
CA VAL A 249 -15.15 -7.62 13.67
C VAL A 249 -15.96 -7.76 14.96
N PRO A 250 -17.06 -8.52 14.94
CA PRO A 250 -17.88 -8.72 16.12
C PRO A 250 -17.12 -9.46 17.23
N PRO A 251 -17.64 -9.45 18.46
CA PRO A 251 -17.20 -10.38 19.49
C PRO A 251 -17.22 -11.84 19.01
N ASP A 252 -16.19 -12.58 19.39
CA ASP A 252 -16.09 -14.01 19.14
C ASP A 252 -15.46 -14.72 20.35
N TYR A 253 -15.14 -16.00 20.20
CA TYR A 253 -14.55 -16.78 21.29
C TYR A 253 -13.10 -16.36 21.64
N PHE A 254 -12.43 -15.58 20.80
CA PHE A 254 -11.10 -15.01 21.06
C PHE A 254 -11.16 -13.59 21.65
N SER A 255 -12.16 -12.79 21.28
CA SER A 255 -12.34 -11.42 21.77
C SER A 255 -13.76 -11.15 22.27
N LYS A 256 -13.89 -10.86 23.56
CA LYS A 256 -15.17 -10.52 24.21
C LYS A 256 -15.82 -9.24 23.67
N THR A 257 -15.04 -8.32 23.14
CA THR A 257 -15.49 -7.00 22.66
C THR A 257 -15.37 -6.84 21.14
N GLY A 258 -14.96 -7.91 20.46
CA GLY A 258 -14.59 -7.86 19.04
C GLY A 258 -13.33 -7.05 18.83
N GLN A 259 -13.17 -6.45 17.66
CA GLN A 259 -12.08 -5.52 17.36
C GLN A 259 -12.63 -4.35 16.57
N LEU A 260 -12.38 -3.13 17.03
CA LEU A 260 -12.74 -1.90 16.35
C LEU A 260 -11.50 -1.37 15.63
N TRP A 261 -11.50 -1.39 14.30
CA TRP A 261 -10.31 -1.02 13.51
C TRP A 261 -10.29 0.45 13.12
N GLY A 262 -11.46 1.09 13.04
CA GLY A 262 -11.58 2.52 12.77
C GLY A 262 -11.47 2.93 11.30
N ASN A 263 -11.22 2.00 10.38
CA ASN A 263 -11.23 2.29 8.94
C ASN A 263 -12.64 2.66 8.46
N PRO A 264 -12.80 3.60 7.51
CA PRO A 264 -14.10 3.88 6.93
C PRO A 264 -14.58 2.69 6.09
N VAL A 265 -15.85 2.32 6.23
CA VAL A 265 -16.44 1.27 5.40
C VAL A 265 -16.83 1.80 4.01
N TYR A 266 -16.78 0.91 3.02
CA TYR A 266 -17.11 1.25 1.64
C TYR A 266 -18.61 1.55 1.44
N GLN A 267 -18.89 2.49 0.54
CA GLN A 267 -20.20 2.66 -0.05
C GLN A 267 -20.33 1.73 -1.27
N TRP A 268 -20.54 0.43 -1.03
CA TRP A 268 -20.56 -0.61 -2.08
C TRP A 268 -21.54 -0.33 -3.21
N LYS A 269 -22.67 0.32 -2.94
CA LYS A 269 -23.61 0.77 -3.98
C LYS A 269 -22.95 1.74 -4.96
N ARG A 270 -22.22 2.74 -4.44
CA ARG A 270 -21.52 3.73 -5.25
C ARG A 270 -20.34 3.12 -6.02
N LEU A 271 -19.62 2.19 -5.38
CA LEU A 271 -18.58 1.41 -6.07
C LEU A 271 -19.18 0.63 -7.25
N LYS A 272 -20.36 0.02 -7.08
CA LYS A 272 -21.05 -0.68 -8.18
C LYS A 272 -21.50 0.28 -9.29
N GLU A 273 -22.10 1.42 -8.95
CA GLU A 273 -22.53 2.44 -9.91
C GLU A 273 -21.38 2.96 -10.78
N THR A 274 -20.18 3.07 -10.20
CA THR A 274 -18.95 3.47 -10.91
C THR A 274 -18.22 2.30 -11.59
N GLY A 275 -18.88 1.14 -11.70
CA GLY A 275 -18.33 -0.06 -12.34
C GLY A 275 -17.12 -0.64 -11.62
N TYR A 276 -17.01 -0.41 -10.31
CA TYR A 276 -15.90 -0.81 -9.45
C TYR A 276 -14.53 -0.26 -9.87
N ASN A 277 -14.50 0.87 -10.59
CA ASN A 277 -13.28 1.38 -11.22
C ASN A 277 -12.11 1.54 -10.24
N TRP A 278 -12.34 2.10 -9.04
CA TRP A 278 -11.30 2.27 -8.02
C TRP A 278 -10.67 0.93 -7.60
N TRP A 279 -11.49 -0.09 -7.35
CA TRP A 279 -11.01 -1.43 -7.01
C TRP A 279 -10.31 -2.11 -8.19
N ILE A 280 -10.79 -1.94 -9.43
CA ILE A 280 -10.11 -2.45 -10.63
C ILE A 280 -8.71 -1.83 -10.75
N GLN A 281 -8.57 -0.52 -10.53
CA GLN A 281 -7.26 0.15 -10.53
C GLN A 281 -6.37 -0.38 -9.40
N ARG A 282 -6.91 -0.57 -8.19
CA ARG A 282 -6.17 -1.11 -7.04
C ARG A 282 -5.65 -2.52 -7.31
N ILE A 283 -6.48 -3.40 -7.86
CA ILE A 283 -6.07 -4.76 -8.25
C ILE A 283 -5.02 -4.71 -9.36
N LYS A 284 -5.24 -3.91 -10.42
CA LYS A 284 -4.27 -3.75 -11.51
C LYS A 284 -2.91 -3.27 -11.00
N HIS A 285 -2.91 -2.28 -10.11
CA HIS A 285 -1.72 -1.75 -9.48
C HIS A 285 -0.95 -2.85 -8.72
N ASN A 286 -1.64 -3.60 -7.87
CA ASN A 286 -1.02 -4.67 -7.09
C ASN A 286 -0.53 -5.83 -7.97
N LEU A 287 -1.20 -6.16 -9.08
CA LEU A 287 -0.73 -7.17 -10.05
C LEU A 287 0.51 -6.73 -10.84
N ASN A 288 0.75 -5.41 -10.95
CA ASN A 288 2.03 -4.93 -11.47
C ASN A 288 3.16 -5.17 -10.45
N LEU A 289 2.89 -4.96 -9.16
CA LEU A 289 3.87 -5.15 -8.10
C LEU A 289 4.15 -6.63 -7.78
N PHE A 290 3.14 -7.49 -7.80
CA PHE A 290 3.21 -8.86 -7.30
C PHE A 290 2.82 -9.88 -8.37
N ASP A 291 3.17 -11.15 -8.15
CA ASP A 291 2.74 -12.25 -9.02
C ASP A 291 1.44 -12.88 -8.48
N MET A 292 1.20 -12.77 -7.17
CA MET A 292 -0.04 -13.13 -6.49
C MET A 292 -0.35 -12.11 -5.38
N ILE A 293 -1.62 -11.97 -5.01
CA ILE A 293 -2.06 -11.01 -3.99
C ILE A 293 -2.84 -11.76 -2.91
N ARG A 294 -2.34 -11.74 -1.67
CA ARG A 294 -3.18 -12.06 -0.51
C ARG A 294 -4.14 -10.89 -0.28
N VAL A 295 -5.43 -11.20 -0.21
CA VAL A 295 -6.47 -10.24 0.14
C VAL A 295 -6.83 -10.48 1.59
N ASP A 296 -6.40 -9.55 2.45
CA ASP A 296 -6.65 -9.56 3.88
C ASP A 296 -8.14 -9.41 4.18
N HIS A 297 -8.63 -10.10 5.21
CA HIS A 297 -10.04 -10.07 5.62
C HIS A 297 -11.00 -10.30 4.45
N PHE A 298 -10.73 -11.32 3.63
CA PHE A 298 -11.46 -11.59 2.37
C PHE A 298 -12.98 -11.68 2.57
N ARG A 299 -13.41 -12.17 3.74
CA ARG A 299 -14.83 -12.29 4.08
C ARG A 299 -15.60 -10.97 3.98
N GLY A 300 -14.91 -9.83 4.14
CA GLY A 300 -15.45 -8.47 3.99
C GLY A 300 -16.05 -8.18 2.61
N PHE A 301 -15.65 -8.92 1.56
CA PHE A 301 -16.25 -8.81 0.22
C PHE A 301 -17.63 -9.45 0.11
N VAL A 302 -17.97 -10.36 1.02
CA VAL A 302 -19.26 -11.06 1.07
C VAL A 302 -20.20 -10.39 2.06
N ALA A 303 -19.71 -10.16 3.27
CA ALA A 303 -20.37 -9.30 4.24
C ALA A 303 -19.31 -8.67 5.14
N TYR A 304 -19.56 -7.48 5.64
CA TYR A 304 -18.65 -6.80 6.55
C TYR A 304 -19.38 -6.36 7.80
N TRP A 305 -18.64 -6.28 8.90
CA TRP A 305 -19.14 -5.76 10.16
C TRP A 305 -18.95 -4.24 10.17
N GLU A 306 -20.06 -3.50 10.23
CA GLU A 306 -20.02 -2.05 10.35
C GLU A 306 -20.51 -1.62 11.73
N VAL A 307 -19.75 -0.72 12.35
CA VAL A 307 -20.03 -0.16 13.69
C VAL A 307 -20.27 1.33 13.52
N ALA A 308 -21.25 1.89 14.22
CA ALA A 308 -21.50 3.33 14.18
C ALA A 308 -20.27 4.09 14.69
N SER A 309 -19.90 5.19 14.01
CA SER A 309 -18.79 6.02 14.46
C SER A 309 -19.09 6.65 15.83
N GLY A 310 -18.09 6.66 16.71
CA GLY A 310 -18.23 7.13 18.10
C GLY A 310 -18.39 6.02 19.14
N GLU A 311 -18.66 4.77 18.73
CA GLU A 311 -18.60 3.61 19.64
C GLU A 311 -17.16 3.34 20.11
N GLU A 312 -17.00 2.92 21.36
CA GLU A 312 -15.70 2.54 21.93
C GLU A 312 -15.30 1.09 21.61
N THR A 313 -16.27 0.24 21.24
CA THR A 313 -16.07 -1.19 20.96
C THR A 313 -16.81 -1.63 19.71
N ALA A 314 -16.53 -2.84 19.23
CA ALA A 314 -17.19 -3.40 18.06
C ALA A 314 -18.48 -4.20 18.38
N ILE A 315 -18.93 -4.21 19.64
CA ILE A 315 -20.11 -4.97 20.08
C ILE A 315 -21.37 -4.50 19.35
N ASN A 316 -21.58 -3.19 19.26
CA ASN A 316 -22.79 -2.58 18.72
C ASN A 316 -22.71 -2.36 17.19
N GLY A 317 -22.19 -3.36 16.47
CA GLY A 317 -22.17 -3.36 15.01
C GLY A 317 -23.26 -4.24 14.40
N ARG A 318 -23.23 -4.34 13.06
CA ARG A 318 -24.09 -5.25 12.30
C ARG A 318 -23.39 -5.77 11.06
N TRP A 319 -23.80 -6.95 10.61
CA TRP A 319 -23.40 -7.48 9.31
C TRP A 319 -24.14 -6.76 8.19
N VAL A 320 -23.38 -6.30 7.20
CA VAL A 320 -23.91 -5.73 5.96
C VAL A 320 -23.36 -6.50 4.77
N GLU A 321 -24.25 -6.90 3.87
CA GLU A 321 -23.88 -7.63 2.67
C GLU A 321 -23.12 -6.74 1.68
N ALA A 322 -22.10 -7.32 1.06
CA ALA A 322 -21.35 -6.72 -0.04
C ALA A 322 -21.61 -7.51 -1.32
N PRO A 323 -21.57 -6.88 -2.51
CA PRO A 323 -21.95 -7.51 -3.77
C PRO A 323 -20.83 -8.41 -4.34
N ALA A 324 -20.38 -9.41 -3.58
CA ALA A 324 -19.22 -10.27 -3.91
C ALA A 324 -19.30 -10.84 -5.32
N GLU A 325 -20.41 -11.49 -5.66
CA GLU A 325 -20.61 -12.19 -6.93
C GLU A 325 -20.47 -11.25 -8.12
N ASP A 326 -21.14 -10.09 -8.06
CA ASP A 326 -21.12 -9.06 -9.10
C ASP A 326 -19.72 -8.42 -9.22
N PHE A 327 -19.09 -8.15 -8.08
CA PHE A 327 -17.75 -7.57 -8.00
C PHE A 327 -16.69 -8.49 -8.61
N PHE A 328 -16.59 -9.74 -8.16
CA PHE A 328 -15.58 -10.68 -8.64
C PHE A 328 -15.86 -11.15 -10.08
N THR A 329 -17.12 -11.22 -10.50
CA THR A 329 -17.48 -11.42 -11.92
C THR A 329 -16.98 -10.27 -12.78
N THR A 330 -17.12 -9.03 -12.30
CA THR A 330 -16.59 -7.85 -12.99
C THR A 330 -15.06 -7.90 -13.07
N LEU A 331 -14.36 -8.29 -12.00
CA LEU A 331 -12.91 -8.47 -12.02
C LEU A 331 -12.47 -9.56 -13.02
N ARG A 332 -13.13 -10.73 -13.06
CA ARG A 332 -12.80 -11.80 -14.03
C ARG A 332 -12.99 -11.39 -15.49
N LYS A 333 -13.93 -10.48 -15.77
CA LYS A 333 -14.09 -9.90 -17.11
C LYS A 333 -12.95 -8.95 -17.49
N ARG A 334 -12.30 -8.32 -16.52
CA ARG A 334 -11.22 -7.33 -16.71
C ARG A 334 -9.83 -7.96 -16.71
N PHE A 335 -9.64 -9.03 -15.94
CA PHE A 335 -8.36 -9.70 -15.78
C PHE A 335 -8.47 -11.15 -16.23
N SER A 336 -7.70 -11.54 -17.25
CA SER A 336 -7.64 -12.91 -17.75
C SER A 336 -7.15 -13.91 -16.70
N HIS A 337 -6.36 -13.43 -15.75
CA HIS A 337 -5.92 -14.18 -14.58
C HIS A 337 -6.01 -13.30 -13.33
N LEU A 338 -6.58 -13.84 -12.26
CA LEU A 338 -6.78 -13.13 -11.00
C LEU A 338 -6.15 -13.94 -9.85
N PRO A 339 -4.82 -13.88 -9.67
CA PRO A 339 -4.06 -14.69 -8.73
C PRO A 339 -4.22 -14.20 -7.28
N ILE A 340 -5.44 -14.32 -6.76
CA ILE A 340 -5.80 -13.93 -5.39
C ILE A 340 -5.62 -15.12 -4.44
N ILE A 341 -5.11 -14.87 -3.24
CA ILE A 341 -5.20 -15.76 -2.08
C ILE A 341 -6.17 -15.10 -1.09
N ALA A 342 -7.24 -15.80 -0.74
CA ALA A 342 -8.22 -15.30 0.21
C ALA A 342 -7.72 -15.57 1.64
N GLU A 343 -7.51 -14.52 2.43
CA GLU A 343 -7.34 -14.67 3.87
C GLU A 343 -8.73 -14.98 4.48
N ASP A 344 -8.91 -16.23 4.90
CA ASP A 344 -10.16 -16.80 5.41
C ASP A 344 -10.00 -17.42 6.82
N LEU A 345 -9.17 -16.81 7.66
CA LEU A 345 -9.03 -17.24 9.06
C LEU A 345 -10.19 -16.71 9.92
N GLY A 346 -10.36 -17.29 11.10
CA GLY A 346 -11.48 -17.00 12.01
C GLY A 346 -12.77 -17.75 11.65
N ILE A 347 -13.90 -17.26 12.15
CA ILE A 347 -15.21 -17.86 11.88
C ILE A 347 -15.70 -17.43 10.50
N ILE A 348 -15.68 -18.37 9.56
CA ILE A 348 -16.10 -18.16 8.17
C ILE A 348 -17.42 -18.90 7.88
N THR A 349 -18.35 -18.19 7.23
CA THR A 349 -19.67 -18.71 6.83
C THR A 349 -19.61 -19.47 5.50
N ASP A 350 -20.63 -20.28 5.23
CA ASP A 350 -20.68 -21.07 3.98
C ASP A 350 -20.75 -20.21 2.73
N ASN A 351 -21.41 -19.04 2.78
CA ASN A 351 -21.45 -18.10 1.66
C ASN A 351 -20.04 -17.61 1.28
N VAL A 352 -19.15 -17.39 2.25
CA VAL A 352 -17.76 -17.00 1.97
C VAL A 352 -17.02 -18.15 1.29
N ARG A 353 -17.20 -19.38 1.78
CA ARG A 353 -16.61 -20.58 1.17
C ARG A 353 -17.14 -20.80 -0.26
N GLU A 354 -18.40 -20.50 -0.50
CA GLU A 354 -19.02 -20.63 -1.82
C GLU A 354 -18.42 -19.64 -2.82
N ILE A 355 -18.29 -18.36 -2.46
CA ILE A 355 -17.60 -17.35 -3.29
C ILE A 355 -16.16 -17.78 -3.58
N MET A 356 -15.40 -18.21 -2.56
CA MET A 356 -14.02 -18.70 -2.78
C MET A 356 -13.96 -19.88 -3.75
N ARG A 357 -14.89 -20.85 -3.64
CA ARG A 357 -14.98 -21.99 -4.57
C ARG A 357 -15.37 -21.55 -5.98
N HIS A 358 -16.36 -20.67 -6.11
CA HIS A 358 -16.85 -20.21 -7.41
C HIS A 358 -15.76 -19.49 -8.22
N PHE A 359 -14.96 -18.66 -7.55
CA PHE A 359 -13.87 -17.90 -8.17
C PHE A 359 -12.50 -18.60 -8.08
N GLU A 360 -12.45 -19.84 -7.56
CA GLU A 360 -11.25 -20.68 -7.41
C GLU A 360 -10.09 -20.05 -6.61
N PHE A 361 -10.45 -19.21 -5.63
CA PHE A 361 -9.49 -18.57 -4.72
C PHE A 361 -9.03 -19.56 -3.64
N PRO A 362 -7.72 -19.87 -3.54
CA PRO A 362 -7.20 -20.64 -2.42
C PRO A 362 -7.37 -19.87 -1.11
N GLY A 363 -7.78 -20.58 -0.06
CA GLY A 363 -7.79 -20.10 1.32
C GLY A 363 -6.46 -20.39 2.05
N MET A 364 -6.45 -20.10 3.34
CA MET A 364 -5.31 -20.25 4.24
C MET A 364 -5.58 -21.30 5.32
N LYS A 365 -4.51 -21.96 5.77
CA LYS A 365 -4.50 -22.82 6.95
C LYS A 365 -3.23 -22.53 7.72
N VAL A 366 -3.37 -22.32 9.03
CA VAL A 366 -2.27 -22.14 9.97
C VAL A 366 -2.26 -23.37 10.87
N LEU A 367 -1.11 -24.04 10.94
CA LEU A 367 -0.92 -25.30 11.67
C LEU A 367 -0.85 -25.10 13.19
#